data_AF-A0A533RV01-F1
#
_entry.id   AF-A0A533RV01-F1
#
_cell.length_a   1.000
_cell.length_b   1.000
_cell.length_c   1.000
_cell.angle_alpha   90.00
_cell.angle_beta   90.00
_cell.angle_gamma   90.00
#
_symmetry.space_group_name_H-M   'P 1'
#
loop_
_entity.id
_entity.type
_entity.pdbx_description
1 polymer ?
#
loop_
_entity_poly.entity_id
_entity_poly.type
_entity_poly.pdbx_seq_one_letter_code
_entity_poly.pdbx_strand_id
1 'polypeptide(L)'
;MFNTVVLAGSPNTGPLKDCSKARSEALIKIGSRYMVEYVVETLLQCSLIGDIVVVGPRKELGRVLKNPRIIIAEGGGTAVESLQT
;
A
#
# COMPACT_ATOMS: atom_id res chain seq x y z
N MET A 1 -17.58 -4.35 -12.11
CA MET A 1 -16.20 -3.83 -12.03
C MET A 1 -16.13 -2.90 -10.83
N PHE A 2 -15.15 -3.09 -9.95
CA PHE A 2 -15.05 -2.38 -8.67
C PHE A 2 -13.70 -1.67 -8.57
N ASN A 3 -13.73 -0.44 -8.09
CA ASN A 3 -12.53 0.26 -7.66
C ASN A 3 -12.20 -0.17 -6.23
N THR A 4 -10.92 -0.31 -5.94
CA THR A 4 -10.45 -0.82 -4.65
C THR A 4 -9.52 0.18 -3.98
N VAL A 5 -9.60 0.25 -2.66
CA VAL A 5 -8.66 1.02 -1.83
C VAL A 5 -7.86 0.05 -0.97
N VAL A 6 -6.54 0.19 -1.00
CA VAL A 6 -5.59 -0.55 -0.16
C VAL A 6 -4.99 0.43 0.85
N LEU A 7 -5.29 0.22 2.13
CA LEU A 7 -4.77 1.04 3.23
C LEU A 7 -3.40 0.51 3.66
N ALA A 8 -2.33 1.15 3.17
CA ALA A 8 -0.93 0.78 3.37
C ALA A 8 -0.14 1.86 4.16
N GLY A 9 -0.86 2.73 4.89
CA GLY A 9 -0.32 3.90 5.58
C GLY A 9 0.14 3.66 7.02
N SER A 10 -0.19 2.53 7.65
CA SER A 10 0.13 2.27 9.05
C SER A 10 1.63 2.37 9.33
N PRO A 11 2.07 3.23 10.26
CA PRO A 11 3.48 3.37 10.58
C PRO A 11 4.01 2.08 11.21
N ASN A 12 5.28 1.77 10.96
CA ASN A 12 5.93 0.60 11.52
C ASN A 12 6.41 0.86 12.97
N THR A 13 5.47 1.05 13.89
CA THR A 13 5.72 1.29 15.32
C THR A 13 5.29 0.13 16.20
N GLY A 14 4.64 -0.87 15.62
CA GLY A 14 4.22 -2.11 16.27
C GLY A 14 5.33 -3.16 16.41
N PRO A 15 4.97 -4.44 16.63
CA PRO A 15 5.94 -5.53 16.83
C PRO A 15 6.92 -5.75 15.66
N LEU A 16 6.53 -5.36 14.44
CA LEU A 16 7.35 -5.54 13.24
C LEU A 16 8.54 -4.56 13.14
N LYS A 17 8.57 -3.52 13.98
CA LYS A 17 9.66 -2.52 14.01
C LYS A 17 11.02 -3.13 14.34
N ASP A 18 11.03 -4.20 15.15
CA ASP A 18 12.26 -4.87 15.57
C ASP A 18 12.85 -5.73 14.43
N CYS A 19 12.04 -6.05 13.42
CA CYS A 19 12.44 -6.84 12.25
C CYS A 19 12.80 -5.98 11.03
N SER A 20 12.39 -4.70 10.97
CA SER A 20 12.55 -3.85 9.80
C SER A 20 12.55 -2.37 10.14
N LYS A 21 13.40 -1.60 9.46
CA LYS A 21 13.46 -0.12 9.54
C LYS A 21 12.54 0.60 8.55
N ALA A 22 11.64 -0.13 7.89
CA ALA A 22 10.69 0.47 6.95
C ALA A 22 9.81 1.51 7.64
N ARG A 23 9.44 2.57 6.92
CA ARG A 23 8.59 3.67 7.44
C ARG A 23 7.18 3.21 7.79
N SER A 24 6.57 2.38 6.95
CA SER A 24 5.26 1.75 7.17
C SER A 24 5.40 0.23 7.08
N GLU A 25 4.50 -0.50 7.74
CA GLU A 25 4.53 -1.97 7.75
C GLU A 25 4.37 -2.57 6.35
N ALA A 26 3.57 -1.93 5.50
CA ALA A 26 3.34 -2.34 4.12
C ALA A 26 4.62 -2.27 3.23
N LEU A 27 5.61 -1.49 3.66
CA LEU A 27 6.92 -1.36 2.99
C LEU A 27 7.99 -2.30 3.58
N ILE A 28 7.62 -3.21 4.48
CA ILE A 28 8.52 -4.28 4.91
C ILE A 28 8.70 -5.27 3.76
N LYS A 29 9.93 -5.70 3.50
CA LYS A 29 10.20 -6.75 2.52
C LYS A 29 9.92 -8.13 3.12
N ILE A 30 9.21 -8.96 2.37
CA ILE A 30 9.02 -10.39 2.60
C ILE A 30 9.72 -11.09 1.43
N GLY A 31 10.84 -11.74 1.70
CA GLY A 31 11.71 -12.24 0.64
C GLY A 31 12.23 -11.11 -0.25
N SER A 32 12.02 -11.23 -1.57
CA SER A 32 12.48 -10.24 -2.55
C SER A 32 11.52 -9.06 -2.78
N ARG A 33 10.30 -9.12 -2.24
CA ARG A 33 9.20 -8.20 -2.55
C ARG A 33 8.71 -7.45 -1.31
N TYR A 34 8.20 -6.25 -1.49
CA TYR A 34 7.52 -5.50 -0.44
C TYR A 34 6.17 -6.13 -0.12
N MET A 35 5.75 -6.12 1.16
CA MET A 35 4.48 -6.70 1.61
C MET A 35 3.29 -6.18 0.78
N VAL A 36 3.27 -4.88 0.49
CA VAL A 36 2.24 -4.25 -0.35
C VAL A 36 2.17 -4.84 -1.76
N GLU A 37 3.29 -5.25 -2.36
CA GLU A 37 3.30 -5.80 -3.72
C GLU A 37 2.50 -7.10 -3.81
N TYR A 38 2.57 -7.96 -2.79
CA TYR A 38 1.80 -9.22 -2.77
C TYR A 38 0.29 -8.95 -2.83
N VAL A 39 -0.18 -7.94 -2.09
CA VAL A 39 -1.58 -7.56 -2.08
C VAL A 39 -1.98 -6.99 -3.44
N VAL A 40 -1.24 -5.99 -3.92
CA VAL A 40 -1.65 -5.21 -5.10
C VAL A 40 -1.54 -6.03 -6.38
N GLU A 41 -0.53 -6.90 -6.51
CA GLU A 41 -0.45 -7.81 -7.67
C GLU A 41 -1.58 -8.83 -7.70
N THR A 42 -2.00 -9.33 -6.53
CA THR A 42 -3.16 -10.24 -6.46
C THR A 42 -4.43 -9.53 -6.92
N LEU A 43 -4.64 -8.27 -6.49
CA LEU A 43 -5.79 -7.47 -6.92
C LEU A 43 -5.75 -7.16 -8.43
N LEU A 44 -4.57 -6.88 -8.98
CA LEU A 44 -4.38 -6.63 -10.42
C LEU A 44 -4.75 -7.85 -11.28
N GLN A 45 -4.64 -9.07 -10.76
CA GLN A 45 -5.02 -10.29 -11.46
C GLN A 45 -6.53 -10.58 -11.42
N CYS A 46 -7.30 -9.88 -10.59
CA CYS A 46 -8.74 -10.05 -10.51
C CYS A 46 -9.45 -9.28 -11.64
N SER A 47 -10.17 -9.97 -12.50
CA SER A 47 -10.89 -9.38 -13.65
C SER A 47 -12.01 -8.42 -13.25
N LEU A 48 -12.54 -8.53 -12.02
CA LEU A 48 -13.58 -7.64 -11.52
C LEU A 48 -13.03 -6.34 -10.93
N ILE A 49 -11.72 -6.22 -10.73
CA ILE A 49 -11.08 -5.04 -10.14
C ILE A 49 -10.58 -4.10 -11.25
N GLY A 50 -11.04 -2.85 -11.17
CA GLY A 50 -10.62 -1.74 -12.01
C GLY A 50 -9.39 -1.05 -11.44
N ASP A 51 -9.55 0.23 -11.08
CA ASP A 51 -8.47 1.02 -10.50
C ASP A 51 -8.23 0.65 -9.03
N ILE A 52 -6.96 0.69 -8.64
CA ILE A 52 -6.52 0.39 -7.28
C ILE A 52 -5.87 1.64 -6.69
N VAL A 53 -6.52 2.23 -5.70
CA VAL A 53 -5.95 3.32 -4.91
C VAL A 53 -5.15 2.71 -3.77
N VAL A 54 -3.86 2.99 -3.69
CA VAL A 54 -3.00 2.58 -2.58
C VAL A 54 -2.66 3.80 -1.75
N VAL A 55 -3.10 3.78 -0.50
CA VAL A 55 -2.98 4.91 0.42
C VAL A 55 -1.84 4.67 1.40
N GLY A 56 -0.92 5.62 1.52
CA GLY A 56 0.18 5.54 2.47
C GLY A 56 1.30 6.52 2.14
N PRO A 57 2.56 6.28 2.56
CA PRO A 57 3.66 7.20 2.29
C PRO A 57 3.94 7.27 0.77
N ARG A 58 3.41 8.31 0.10
CA ARG A 58 3.29 8.36 -1.36
C ARG A 58 4.63 8.26 -2.08
N LYS A 59 5.66 8.90 -1.53
CA LYS A 59 7.01 8.94 -2.13
C LYS A 59 7.64 7.54 -2.17
N GLU A 60 7.51 6.78 -1.11
CA GLU A 60 8.05 5.44 -0.97
C GLU A 60 7.23 4.43 -1.78
N LEU A 61 5.90 4.49 -1.68
CA LEU A 61 5.01 3.68 -2.50
C LEU A 61 5.23 3.90 -3.99
N GLY A 62 5.41 5.16 -4.42
CA GLY A 62 5.67 5.50 -5.82
C GLY A 62 7.02 5.04 -6.36
N ARG A 63 7.95 4.61 -5.50
CA ARG A 63 9.19 3.95 -5.93
C ARG A 63 9.00 2.45 -6.16
N VAL A 64 8.05 1.85 -5.45
CA VAL A 64 7.78 0.40 -5.46
C VAL A 64 6.72 0.05 -6.50
N LEU A 65 5.59 0.74 -6.48
CA LEU A 65 4.43 0.43 -7.31
C LEU A 65 4.46 1.26 -8.60
N LYS A 66 4.52 0.58 -9.75
CA LYS A 66 4.69 1.20 -11.08
C LYS A 66 3.58 0.91 -12.09
N ASN A 67 2.57 0.12 -11.70
CA ASN A 67 1.49 -0.23 -12.61
C ASN A 67 0.56 0.97 -12.89
N PRO A 68 0.15 1.24 -14.13
CA PRO A 68 -0.71 2.38 -14.46
C PRO A 68 -2.11 2.32 -13.85
N ARG A 69 -2.61 1.14 -13.46
CA ARG A 69 -3.88 0.98 -12.73
C ARG A 69 -3.77 1.28 -11.22
N ILE A 70 -2.56 1.59 -10.74
CA ILE A 70 -2.33 1.94 -9.34
C ILE A 70 -2.26 3.47 -9.21
N ILE A 71 -3.18 4.02 -8.42
CA ILE A 71 -3.20 5.42 -8.03
C ILE A 71 -2.67 5.50 -6.60
N ILE A 72 -1.70 6.38 -6.35
CA ILE A 72 -1.08 6.50 -5.03
C ILE A 72 -1.56 7.79 -4.36
N ALA A 73 -2.19 7.64 -3.20
CA ALA A 73 -2.62 8.75 -2.35
C ALA A 73 -1.80 8.77 -1.05
N GLU A 74 -1.68 9.97 -0.46
CA GLU A 74 -1.05 10.12 0.86
C GLU A 74 -2.00 9.59 1.94
N GLY A 75 -1.47 8.96 2.99
CA GLY A 75 -2.29 8.49 4.11
C GLY A 75 -2.69 9.61 5.09
N GLY A 76 -3.85 9.44 5.71
CA GLY A 76 -4.27 10.19 6.89
C GLY A 76 -3.69 9.64 8.19
N GLY A 77 -3.97 10.29 9.33
CA GLY A 77 -3.57 9.80 10.65
C GLY A 77 -4.31 8.52 11.06
N THR A 78 -5.47 8.27 10.46
CA THR A 78 -6.26 7.04 10.62
C THR A 78 -6.66 6.43 9.28
N ALA A 79 -7.16 5.18 9.32
CA ALA A 79 -7.75 4.50 8.17
C ALA A 79 -8.93 5.27 7.55
N VAL A 80 -9.74 5.94 8.39
CA VAL A 80 -10.91 6.70 7.92
C VAL A 80 -10.50 8.04 7.33
N GLU A 81 -9.56 8.75 7.96
CA GLU A 81 -9.02 10.01 7.43
C GLU A 81 -8.35 9.82 6.06
N SER A 82 -7.76 8.65 5.83
CA SER A 82 -7.17 8.24 4.54
C SER A 82 -8.18 8.16 3.38
N LEU A 83 -9.49 8.22 3.66
CA LEU A 83 -10.55 8.22 2.65
C LEU A 83 -11.03 9.64 2.29
N GLN A 84 -10.50 10.67 2.97
CA GLN A 84 -10.88 12.08 2.79
C GLN A 84 -9.83 12.88 2.01
N THR A 85 -8.66 12.29 1.76
CA THR A 85 -7.52 12.84 1.01
C THR A 85 -7.65 12.63 -0.49
#